data_AF-A0A7K6TTU1-F1
#
_entry.id   AF-A0A7K6TTU1-F1
#
_cell.length_a   1.000
_cell.length_b   1.000
_cell.length_c   1.000
_cell.angle_alpha   90.00
_cell.angle_beta   90.00
_cell.angle_gamma   90.00
#
_symmetry.space_group_name_H-M   'P 1'
#
loop_
_entity.id
_entity.type
_entity.pdbx_description
1 polymer ?
#
loop_
_entity_poly.entity_id
_entity_poly.type
_entity_poly.pdbx_seq_one_letter_code
_entity_poly.pdbx_strand_id
1 'polypeptide(L)'
;RRILRLAEMCRKLETEEEKVLPFYLSSLAKGEQQDAQHILEEPPEEPLARAVWDYVGLERFWQRFNKVKLEEKALEKEREALSRRNRHLRELLGQYLEGISVSQEVLDKPNSL
;
A
#
# COMPACT_ATOMS: atom_id res chain seq x y z
N ARG A 1 -5.55 -20.64 -22.34
CA ARG A 1 -4.64 -21.11 -21.26
C ARG A 1 -3.69 -20.03 -20.70
N ARG A 2 -3.35 -18.95 -21.42
CA ARG A 2 -2.41 -17.90 -20.94
C ARG A 2 -2.90 -17.20 -19.66
N ILE A 3 -4.18 -16.82 -19.60
CA ILE A 3 -4.77 -16.11 -18.45
C ILE A 3 -4.69 -16.97 -17.17
N LEU A 4 -5.01 -18.26 -17.25
CA LEU A 4 -4.95 -19.17 -16.10
C LEU A 4 -3.52 -19.34 -15.57
N ARG A 5 -2.52 -19.42 -16.46
CA ARG A 5 -1.11 -19.47 -16.05
C ARG A 5 -0.67 -18.19 -15.35
N LEU A 6 -1.08 -17.03 -15.86
CA LEU A 6 -0.80 -15.76 -15.22
C LEU A 6 -1.47 -15.67 -13.84
N ALA A 7 -2.73 -16.07 -13.73
CA ALA A 7 -3.45 -16.10 -12.46
C ALA A 7 -2.75 -17.01 -11.44
N GLU A 8 -2.27 -18.19 -11.86
CA GLU A 8 -1.52 -19.10 -11.01
C GLU A 8 -0.17 -18.51 -10.54
N MET A 9 0.55 -17.81 -11.42
CA MET A 9 1.79 -17.11 -11.05
C MET A 9 1.52 -15.96 -10.07
N CYS A 10 0.50 -15.14 -10.32
CA CYS A 10 0.11 -14.05 -9.43
C CYS A 10 -0.33 -14.55 -8.06
N ARG A 11 -1.06 -15.67 -8.00
CA ARG A 11 -1.52 -16.28 -6.74
C ARG A 11 -0.37 -16.63 -5.78
N LYS A 12 0.84 -16.85 -6.27
CA LYS A 12 2.02 -17.10 -5.42
C LYS A 12 2.45 -15.88 -4.61
N LEU A 13 2.08 -14.68 -5.05
CA LEU A 13 2.41 -13.41 -4.41
C LEU A 13 1.29 -12.89 -3.50
N GLU A 14 0.12 -13.53 -3.51
CA GLU A 14 -1.00 -13.20 -2.63
C GLU A 14 -0.72 -13.63 -1.19
N THR A 15 -1.22 -12.87 -0.22
CA THR A 15 -1.16 -13.26 1.19
C THR A 15 -2.07 -14.45 1.48
N GLU A 16 -1.84 -15.15 2.59
CA GLU A 16 -2.72 -16.27 2.98
C GLU A 16 -4.16 -15.80 3.22
N GLU A 17 -4.34 -14.60 3.76
CA GLU A 17 -5.66 -13.99 3.93
C GLU A 17 -6.36 -13.80 2.58
N GLU A 18 -5.68 -13.24 1.58
CA GLU A 18 -6.24 -13.02 0.24
C GLU A 18 -6.56 -14.34 -0.49
N LYS A 19 -5.81 -15.41 -0.21
CA LYS A 19 -6.08 -16.73 -0.78
C LYS A 19 -7.33 -17.38 -0.20
N VAL A 20 -7.64 -17.10 1.06
CA VAL A 20 -8.80 -17.66 1.79
C VAL A 20 -10.03 -16.78 1.65
N LEU A 21 -9.87 -15.46 1.75
CA LEU A 21 -10.90 -14.42 1.63
C LEU A 21 -10.57 -13.45 0.49
N PRO A 22 -10.66 -13.91 -0.78
CA PRO A 22 -10.31 -13.08 -1.94
C PRO A 22 -11.29 -11.94 -2.20
N PHE A 23 -12.48 -11.94 -1.58
CA PHE A 23 -13.52 -10.94 -1.78
C PHE A 23 -13.93 -10.35 -0.45
N TYR A 24 -13.80 -9.04 -0.33
CA TYR A 24 -14.23 -8.30 0.84
C TYR A 24 -15.74 -8.14 0.86
N LEU A 25 -16.28 -7.98 2.07
CA LEU A 25 -17.64 -7.51 2.21
C LEU A 25 -17.73 -6.10 1.64
N SER A 26 -18.84 -5.82 0.95
CA SER A 26 -19.11 -4.47 0.48
C SER A 26 -19.13 -3.51 1.66
N SER A 27 -18.39 -2.41 1.55
CA SER A 27 -18.42 -1.32 2.53
C SER A 27 -19.69 -0.48 2.40
N LEU A 28 -20.48 -0.69 1.36
CA LEU A 28 -21.73 0.03 1.11
C LEU A 28 -22.82 -0.45 2.07
N ALA A 29 -23.62 0.49 2.56
CA ALA A 29 -24.84 0.19 3.29
C ALA A 29 -25.85 -0.55 2.39
N LYS A 30 -26.81 -1.24 3.00
CA LYS A 30 -27.80 -2.05 2.25
C LYS A 30 -28.58 -1.22 1.21
N GLY A 31 -28.93 0.02 1.52
CA GLY A 31 -29.60 0.91 0.58
C GLY A 31 -28.72 1.26 -0.62
N GLU A 32 -27.47 1.62 -0.38
CA GLU A 32 -26.49 1.95 -1.44
C GLU A 32 -26.20 0.75 -2.35
N GLN A 33 -26.21 -0.47 -1.81
CA GLN A 33 -26.09 -1.68 -2.61
C GLN A 33 -27.30 -1.91 -3.52
N GLN A 34 -28.51 -1.60 -3.04
CA GLN A 34 -29.73 -1.69 -3.84
C GLN A 34 -29.74 -0.64 -4.94
N ASP A 35 -29.32 0.59 -4.64
CA ASP A 35 -29.21 1.67 -5.62
C ASP A 35 -28.18 1.30 -6.71
N ALA A 36 -27.02 0.78 -6.33
CA ALA A 36 -26.00 0.32 -7.27
C ALA A 36 -26.51 -0.82 -8.17
N GLN A 37 -27.30 -1.75 -7.62
CA GLN A 37 -27.92 -2.82 -8.41
C GLN A 37 -28.92 -2.27 -9.42
N HIS A 38 -29.78 -1.33 -9.02
CA HIS A 38 -30.75 -0.70 -9.91
C HIS A 38 -30.08 0.01 -11.08
N ILE A 39 -28.98 0.73 -10.84
CA ILE A 39 -28.22 1.42 -11.89
C ILE A 39 -27.66 0.44 -12.94
N LEU A 40 -27.30 -0.78 -12.53
CA LEU A 40 -26.76 -1.79 -13.45
C LEU A 40 -27.84 -2.42 -14.36
N GLU A 41 -29.12 -2.34 -13.97
CA GLU A 41 -30.25 -2.84 -14.75
C GLU A 41 -30.60 -1.90 -15.91
N GLU A 42 -30.27 -0.61 -15.79
CA GLU A 42 -30.49 0.38 -16.83
C GLU A 42 -29.35 0.37 -17.88
N PRO A 43 -29.65 0.22 -19.18
CA PRO A 43 -28.62 0.20 -20.20
C PRO A 43 -27.96 1.58 -20.32
N PRO A 44 -26.61 1.66 -20.34
CA PRO A 44 -25.92 2.93 -20.36
C PRO A 44 -26.11 3.68 -21.69
N GLU A 45 -26.47 4.96 -21.59
CA GLU A 45 -26.60 5.85 -22.75
C GLU A 45 -25.23 6.37 -23.23
N GLU A 46 -24.34 6.70 -22.29
CA GLU A 46 -23.03 7.28 -22.61
C GLU A 46 -22.03 6.25 -23.16
N PRO A 47 -21.19 6.61 -24.15
CA PRO A 47 -20.19 5.71 -24.71
C PRO A 47 -19.20 5.15 -23.69
N LEU A 48 -18.76 5.96 -22.73
CA LEU A 48 -17.86 5.50 -21.66
C LEU A 48 -18.56 4.50 -20.73
N ALA A 49 -19.80 4.78 -20.36
CA ALA A 49 -20.58 3.90 -19.50
C ALA A 49 -20.85 2.54 -20.17
N ARG A 50 -21.08 2.51 -21.49
CA ARG A 50 -21.18 1.26 -22.27
C ARG A 50 -19.89 0.45 -22.22
N ALA A 51 -18.74 1.11 -22.41
CA ALA A 51 -17.45 0.43 -22.33
C ALA A 51 -17.18 -0.12 -20.93
N VAL A 52 -17.57 0.59 -19.87
CA VAL A 52 -17.47 0.11 -18.48
C VAL A 52 -18.42 -1.07 -18.23
N TRP A 53 -19.62 -1.02 -18.83
CA TRP A 53 -20.65 -2.05 -18.68
C TRP A 53 -20.20 -3.43 -19.20
N ASP A 54 -19.42 -3.46 -20.29
CA ASP A 54 -18.78 -4.69 -20.80
C ASP A 54 -17.87 -5.38 -19.77
N TYR A 55 -17.41 -4.64 -18.76
CA TYR A 55 -16.51 -5.13 -17.71
C TYR A 55 -17.19 -5.27 -16.33
N VAL A 56 -18.51 -5.14 -16.22
CA VAL A 56 -19.24 -5.31 -14.94
C VAL A 56 -18.95 -6.66 -14.29
N GLY A 57 -18.81 -7.72 -15.09
CA GLY A 57 -18.43 -9.06 -14.58
C GLY A 57 -17.04 -9.15 -13.94
N LEU A 58 -16.20 -8.11 -14.07
CA LEU A 58 -14.86 -8.01 -13.47
C LEU A 58 -14.82 -7.14 -12.22
N GLU A 59 -15.96 -6.73 -11.65
CA GLU A 59 -16.01 -5.91 -10.43
C GLU A 59 -15.10 -6.45 -9.33
N ARG A 60 -15.19 -7.75 -9.03
CA ARG A 60 -14.35 -8.40 -8.02
C ARG A 60 -12.86 -8.38 -8.35
N PHE A 61 -12.50 -8.45 -9.63
CA PHE A 61 -11.12 -8.30 -10.06
C PHE A 61 -10.62 -6.89 -9.76
N TRP A 62 -11.41 -5.86 -10.12
CA TRP A 62 -11.07 -4.47 -9.87
C TRP A 62 -11.00 -4.13 -8.38
N GLN A 63 -11.89 -4.68 -7.56
CA GLN A 63 -11.83 -4.53 -6.10
C GLN A 63 -10.49 -5.05 -5.55
N ARG A 64 -10.08 -6.27 -5.93
CA ARG A 64 -8.79 -6.85 -5.51
C ARG A 64 -7.59 -6.06 -6.03
N PHE A 65 -7.63 -5.67 -7.31
CA PHE A 65 -6.57 -4.89 -7.93
C PHE A 65 -6.39 -3.53 -7.26
N ASN A 66 -7.50 -2.82 -7.02
CA ASN A 66 -7.49 -1.50 -6.39
C ASN A 66 -7.01 -1.59 -4.94
N LYS A 67 -7.42 -2.61 -4.18
CA LYS A 67 -6.88 -2.86 -2.84
C LYS A 67 -5.36 -2.96 -2.87
N VAL A 68 -4.81 -3.88 -3.67
CA VAL A 68 -3.35 -4.12 -3.72
C VAL A 68 -2.61 -2.85 -4.17
N LYS A 69 -3.19 -2.06 -5.07
CA LYS A 69 -2.62 -0.78 -5.49
C LYS A 69 -2.59 0.27 -4.38
N LEU A 70 -3.63 0.31 -3.53
CA LEU A 70 -3.65 1.18 -2.36
C LEU A 70 -2.62 0.73 -1.32
N GLU A 71 -2.50 -0.58 -1.09
CA GLU A 71 -1.50 -1.16 -0.19
C GLU A 71 -0.06 -0.90 -0.65
N GLU A 72 0.21 -1.06 -1.95
CA GLU A 72 1.49 -0.71 -2.56
C GLU A 72 1.87 0.75 -2.26
N LYS A 73 0.93 1.68 -2.42
CA LYS A 73 1.14 3.10 -2.13
C LYS A 73 1.31 3.39 -0.64
N ALA A 74 0.59 2.69 0.22
CA ALA A 74 0.76 2.80 1.67
C ALA A 74 2.16 2.33 2.10
N LEU A 75 2.60 1.17 1.60
CA LEU A 75 3.93 0.62 1.88
C LEU A 75 5.06 1.51 1.35
N GLU A 76 4.91 2.09 0.16
CA GLU A 76 5.87 3.05 -0.39
C GLU A 76 6.07 4.24 0.56
N LYS A 77 4.98 4.83 1.05
CA LYS A 77 5.01 5.94 1.99
C LYS A 77 5.63 5.55 3.34
N GLU A 78 5.33 4.36 3.84
CA GLU A 78 5.90 3.86 5.09
C GLU A 78 7.41 3.63 4.97
N ARG A 79 7.86 3.01 3.88
CA ARG A 79 9.29 2.81 3.59
C ARG A 79 10.04 4.14 3.54
N GLU A 80 9.47 5.17 2.90
CA GLU A 80 10.06 6.50 2.87
C GLU A 80 10.14 7.14 4.26
N ALA A 81 9.10 6.98 5.09
CA ALA A 81 9.11 7.48 6.46
C ALA A 81 10.17 6.77 7.32
N LEU A 82 10.27 5.44 7.22
CA LEU A 82 11.29 4.64 7.91
C LEU A 82 12.70 5.01 7.46
N SER A 83 12.91 5.21 6.15
CA SER A 83 14.21 5.61 5.61
C SER A 83 14.66 6.98 6.10
N ARG A 84 13.73 7.94 6.18
CA ARG A 84 14.01 9.27 6.77
C ARG A 84 14.36 9.17 8.25
N ARG A 85 13.58 8.41 9.04
CA ARG A 85 13.86 8.19 10.47
C ARG A 85 15.21 7.51 10.68
N ASN A 86 15.54 6.47 9.90
CA ASN A 86 16.81 5.78 10.02
C ASN A 86 18.00 6.69 9.70
N ARG A 87 17.90 7.51 8.66
CA ARG A 87 18.90 8.52 8.32
C ARG A 87 19.12 9.49 9.48
N HIS A 88 18.04 10.05 10.02
CA HIS A 88 18.12 10.98 11.13
C HIS A 88 18.75 10.35 12.39
N LEU A 89 18.39 9.10 12.72
CA LEU A 89 19.00 8.38 13.84
C LEU A 89 20.52 8.17 13.64
N ARG A 90 20.95 7.87 12.41
CA ARG A 90 22.39 7.73 12.09
C ARG A 90 23.12 9.06 12.21
N GLU A 91 22.51 10.17 11.79
CA GLU A 91 23.06 11.52 11.95
C GLU A 91 23.24 11.87 13.43
N LEU A 92 22.21 11.62 14.26
CA LEU A 92 22.28 11.85 15.71
C LEU A 92 23.35 10.99 16.38
N LEU A 93 23.46 9.72 15.98
CA LEU A 93 24.51 8.82 16.48
C LEU A 93 25.91 9.34 16.12
N GLY A 94 26.08 9.82 14.88
CA GLY A 94 27.33 10.44 14.43
C GLY A 94 27.72 11.65 15.29
N GLN A 95 26.78 12.59 15.48
CA GLN A 95 26.99 13.77 16.32
C GLN A 95 27.33 13.41 17.77
N TYR A 96 26.69 12.38 18.33
CA TYR A 96 26.98 11.90 19.69
C TYR A 96 28.40 11.33 19.81
N LEU A 97 28.84 10.54 18.83
CA LEU A 97 30.20 9.98 18.79
C LEU A 97 31.26 11.06 18.60
N GLU A 98 31.00 12.06 17.74
CA GLU A 98 31.87 13.22 17.57
C GLU A 98 31.99 14.00 18.89
N GLY A 99 30.87 14.28 19.57
CA GLY A 99 30.85 14.96 20.86
C GLY A 99 31.62 14.22 21.96
N ILE A 100 31.60 12.88 21.98
CA ILE A 100 32.46 12.09 22.88
C ILE A 100 33.92 12.16 22.45
N SER A 101 34.22 12.08 21.14
CA SER A 101 35.62 12.15 20.66
C SER A 101 36.27 13.50 20.96
N VAL A 102 35.52 14.60 20.83
CA VAL A 102 35.95 15.94 21.23
C VAL A 102 36.08 16.02 22.76
N SER A 103 35.23 15.31 23.51
CA SER A 103 35.38 15.21 24.97
C SER A 103 36.66 14.47 25.37
N GLN A 104 37.06 13.42 24.64
CA GLN A 104 38.32 12.70 24.87
C GLN A 104 39.55 13.58 24.56
N GLU A 105 39.51 14.38 23.48
CA GLU A 105 40.56 15.36 23.15
C GLU A 105 40.64 16.54 24.16
N VAL A 106 39.53 16.86 24.84
CA VAL A 106 39.47 17.84 25.95
C VAL A 106 39.97 17.23 27.27
N LEU A 107 39.78 15.91 27.48
CA LEU A 107 40.26 15.19 28.66
C LEU A 107 41.78 14.95 28.65
N ASP A 108 42.43 14.95 27.47
CA ASP A 108 43.88 14.75 27.32
C ASP A 108 44.72 16.04 27.47
N LYS A 109 44.08 17.21 27.60
CA LYS A 109 44.77 18.45 27.99
C LYS A 109 44.78 18.54 29.52
N PRO A 110 45.86 19.06 30.15
CA PRO A 110 45.87 19.28 31.59
C PRO A 110 44.76 20.27 31.94
N ASN A 111 43.64 19.74 32.42
CA ASN A 111 42.48 20.52 32.81
C ASN A 111 42.87 21.33 34.05
N SER A 112 42.75 22.66 33.98
CA SER A 112 43.11 23.56 35.09
C SER A 112 41.92 23.92 35.99
N LEU A 113 40.90 23.08 36.05
CA LEU A 113 39.78 23.17 36.99
C LEU A 113 39.45 21.79 37.55
#